data_AF-A0AAU4TFJ3-F1
#
_entry.id   AF-A0AAU4TFJ3-F1
#
_cell.length_a   1.000
_cell.length_b   1.000
_cell.length_c   1.000
_cell.angle_alpha   90.00
_cell.angle_beta   90.00
_cell.angle_gamma   90.00
#
_symmetry.space_group_name_H-M   'P 1'
#
loop_
_entity.id
_entity.type
_entity.pdbx_description
1 polymer ?
#
loop_
_entity_poly.entity_id
_entity_poly.type
_entity_poly.pdbx_seq_one_letter_code
_entity_poly.pdbx_strand_id
1 'polypeptide(L)'
;MTDPYEALVHDLISRTEKAVESVAHLATDTDITFRVNDIVDAVERGLPADYPAPTMGSTTRRDMIAQMARDILSGEMHEDGQ
;
A
#
# COMPACT_ATOMS: atom_id res chain seq x y z
N MET A 1 17.75 -9.29 14.33
CA MET A 1 17.94 -7.83 14.11
C MET A 1 17.21 -7.54 12.82
N THR A 2 15.98 -7.02 12.90
CA THR A 2 15.21 -6.66 11.69
C THR A 2 15.87 -5.43 11.10
N ASP A 3 16.22 -5.49 9.81
CA ASP A 3 16.79 -4.34 9.13
C ASP A 3 15.78 -3.19 9.16
N PRO A 4 16.19 -1.94 9.46
CA PRO A 4 15.26 -0.80 9.49
C PRO A 4 14.52 -0.62 8.16
N TYR A 5 15.08 -1.07 7.04
CA TYR A 5 14.42 -1.12 5.74
C TYR A 5 13.29 -2.17 5.70
N GLU A 6 13.53 -3.36 6.25
CA GLU A 6 12.52 -4.43 6.30
C GLU A 6 11.33 -4.03 7.18
N ALA A 7 11.58 -3.39 8.32
CA ALA A 7 10.54 -2.82 9.17
C ALA A 7 9.73 -1.72 8.45
N LEU A 8 10.40 -0.90 7.63
CA LEU A 8 9.74 0.13 6.83
C LEU A 8 8.83 -0.46 5.75
N VAL A 9 9.33 -1.47 5.01
CA VAL A 9 8.56 -2.15 3.97
C VAL A 9 7.34 -2.82 4.59
N HIS A 10 7.49 -3.50 5.73
CA HIS A 10 6.38 -4.16 6.38
C HIS A 10 5.31 -3.18 6.90
N ASP A 11 5.71 -2.03 7.45
CA ASP A 11 4.77 -0.95 7.82
C ASP A 11 4.02 -0.40 6.59
N LEU A 12 4.71 -0.19 5.46
CA LEU A 12 4.07 0.24 4.22
C LEU A 12 3.06 -0.78 3.70
N ILE A 13 3.38 -2.07 3.75
CA ILE A 13 2.46 -3.16 3.35
C ILE A 13 1.21 -3.11 4.21
N SER A 14 1.35 -3.14 5.54
CA SER A 14 0.20 -3.09 6.47
C SER A 14 -0.68 -1.85 6.29
N ARG A 15 -0.09 -0.70 5.96
CA ARG A 15 -0.86 0.52 5.66
C ARG A 15 -1.59 0.43 4.33
N THR A 16 -0.95 -0.16 3.33
CA THR A 16 -1.55 -0.36 2.00
C THR A 16 -2.73 -1.33 2.08
N GLU A 17 -2.60 -2.44 2.82
CA GLU A 17 -3.70 -3.38 3.05
C GLU A 17 -4.92 -2.72 3.70
N LYS A 18 -4.70 -1.94 4.78
CA LYS A 18 -5.77 -1.18 5.43
C LYS A 18 -6.44 -0.17 4.51
N ALA A 19 -5.65 0.49 3.66
CA ALA A 19 -6.20 1.43 2.67
C ALA A 19 -7.03 0.70 1.61
N VAL A 20 -6.56 -0.45 1.11
CA VAL A 20 -7.32 -1.30 0.18
C VAL A 20 -8.63 -1.75 0.81
N GLU A 21 -8.60 -2.25 2.05
CA GLU A 21 -9.81 -2.68 2.78
C GLU A 21 -10.81 -1.53 2.94
N SER A 22 -10.34 -0.36 3.38
CA SER A 22 -11.20 0.82 3.56
C SER A 22 -11.82 1.28 2.25
N VAL A 23 -11.04 1.25 1.15
CA VAL A 23 -11.50 1.62 -0.18
C VAL A 23 -12.49 0.58 -0.72
N ALA A 24 -12.25 -0.71 -0.51
CA ALA A 24 -13.17 -1.78 -0.93
C ALA A 24 -14.51 -1.73 -0.17
N HIS A 25 -14.47 -1.41 1.13
CA HIS A 25 -15.68 -1.18 1.92
C HIS A 25 -16.48 0.01 1.37
N LEU A 26 -15.79 1.12 1.08
CA LEU A 26 -16.42 2.30 0.51
C LEU A 26 -16.98 2.05 -0.90
N ALA A 27 -16.28 1.26 -1.73
CA ALA A 27 -16.75 0.83 -3.05
C ALA A 27 -18.08 0.09 -2.97
N THR A 28 -18.20 -0.81 -1.99
CA THR A 28 -19.41 -1.60 -1.76
C THR A 28 -20.57 -0.72 -1.28
N ASP A 29 -20.29 0.25 -0.39
CA ASP A 29 -21.32 1.15 0.15
C ASP A 29 -21.82 2.17 -0.88
N THR A 30 -20.92 2.66 -1.74
CA THR A 30 -21.19 3.79 -2.64
C THR A 30 -21.46 3.40 -4.09
N ASP A 31 -21.26 2.14 -4.47
CA ASP A 31 -21.26 1.65 -5.86
C ASP A 31 -20.25 2.39 -6.77
N ILE A 32 -19.20 2.96 -6.18
CA ILE A 32 -18.15 3.68 -6.89
C ILE A 32 -16.97 2.73 -7.16
N THR A 33 -16.52 2.69 -8.40
CA THR A 33 -15.27 2.02 -8.76
C THR A 33 -14.07 2.87 -8.36
N PHE A 34 -13.25 2.35 -7.44
CA PHE A 34 -12.00 2.99 -7.02
C PHE A 34 -10.80 2.52 -7.84
N ARG A 35 -9.80 3.40 -7.98
CA ARG A 35 -8.55 3.12 -8.70
C ARG A 35 -7.39 2.97 -7.72
N VAL A 36 -6.30 2.36 -8.18
CA VAL A 36 -5.04 2.24 -7.44
C VAL A 36 -4.55 3.60 -6.92
N ASN A 37 -4.73 4.68 -7.69
CA ASN A 37 -4.34 6.03 -7.24
C ASN A 37 -5.12 6.50 -6.00
N ASP A 38 -6.39 6.10 -5.84
CA ASP A 38 -7.18 6.46 -4.65
C ASP A 38 -6.62 5.78 -3.39
N ILE A 39 -6.13 4.54 -3.55
CA ILE A 39 -5.44 3.80 -2.48
C ILE A 39 -4.10 4.47 -2.14
N VAL A 40 -3.30 4.85 -3.14
CA VAL A 40 -2.03 5.57 -2.93
C VAL A 40 -2.26 6.86 -2.15
N ASP A 41 -3.27 7.64 -2.52
CA ASP A 41 -3.59 8.89 -1.86
C ASP A 41 -4.08 8.65 -0.41
N ALA A 42 -4.89 7.61 -0.19
CA ALA A 42 -5.33 7.21 1.15
C ALA A 42 -4.14 6.81 2.06
N VAL A 43 -3.19 6.03 1.53
CA VAL A 43 -1.97 5.65 2.26
C VAL A 43 -1.15 6.89 2.58
N GLU A 44 -0.88 7.75 1.59
CA GLU A 44 -0.05 8.95 1.79
C GLU A 44 -0.65 9.93 2.79
N ARG A 45 -1.98 10.12 2.78
CA ARG A 45 -2.67 10.93 3.80
C ARG A 45 -2.51 10.35 5.21
N GLY A 46 -2.34 9.04 5.33
CA GLY A 46 -2.09 8.35 6.59
C GLY A 46 -0.62 8.35 7.03
N LEU A 47 0.31 8.82 6.18
CA LEU A 47 1.73 8.86 6.52
C LEU A 47 2.08 10.15 7.27
N PRO A 48 2.94 10.09 8.31
CA PRO A 48 3.47 11.28 8.94
C PRO A 48 4.36 12.08 7.97
N ALA A 49 4.44 13.40 8.17
CA ALA A 49 5.23 14.28 7.30
C ALA A 49 6.74 13.92 7.28
N ASP A 50 7.24 13.34 8.37
CA ASP A 50 8.63 12.88 8.53
C ASP A 50 8.82 11.41 8.14
N TYR A 51 7.86 10.81 7.42
CA TYR A 51 7.98 9.42 7.02
C TYR A 51 9.22 9.23 6.14
N PRO A 52 10.06 8.22 6.40
CA PRO A 52 11.30 8.03 5.65
C PRO A 52 11.00 7.83 4.16
N ALA A 53 11.85 8.42 3.32
CA ALA A 53 11.80 8.15 1.89
C ALA A 53 12.34 6.73 1.65
N PRO A 54 11.68 5.91 0.80
CA PRO A 54 12.27 4.66 0.39
C PRO A 54 13.60 4.95 -0.33
N THR A 55 14.63 4.21 0.03
CA THR A 55 16.00 4.37 -0.50
C THR A 55 16.22 3.65 -1.83
N MET A 56 15.17 3.07 -2.43
CA MET A 56 15.21 2.38 -3.72
C MET A 56 15.28 3.35 -4.91
N GLY A 57 16.40 4.07 -5.05
CA GLY A 57 16.78 4.77 -6.29
C GLY A 57 15.71 5.70 -6.91
N SER A 58 15.36 5.47 -8.18
CA SER A 58 14.38 6.28 -8.95
C SER A 58 12.91 5.97 -8.63
N THR A 59 12.63 4.95 -7.80
CA THR A 59 11.27 4.56 -7.45
C THR A 59 10.76 5.48 -6.35
N THR A 60 9.73 6.26 -6.66
CA THR A 60 9.11 7.13 -5.66
C THR A 60 8.29 6.31 -4.66
N ARG A 61 8.06 6.87 -3.47
CA ARG A 61 7.17 6.27 -2.45
C ARG A 61 5.79 5.92 -3.01
N ARG A 62 5.23 6.82 -3.83
CA ARG A 62 3.95 6.60 -4.53
C ARG A 62 4.00 5.38 -5.44
N ASP A 63 5.09 5.21 -6.17
CA ASP A 63 5.27 4.09 -7.10
C ASP A 63 5.33 2.76 -6.35
N MET A 64 6.06 2.71 -5.22
CA MET A 64 6.06 1.53 -4.34
C MET A 64 4.66 1.20 -3.80
N ILE A 65 3.94 2.20 -3.28
CA ILE A 65 2.57 2.00 -2.77
C ILE A 65 1.64 1.54 -3.89
N ALA A 66 1.75 2.12 -5.09
CA ALA A 66 0.94 1.73 -6.24
C ALA A 66 1.22 0.28 -6.66
N GLN A 67 2.48 -0.14 -6.64
CA GLN A 67 2.87 -1.52 -6.91
C GLN A 67 2.31 -2.48 -5.85
N MET A 68 2.46 -2.16 -4.56
CA MET A 68 1.90 -2.97 -3.46
C MET A 68 0.37 -3.07 -3.54
N ALA A 69 -0.32 -1.96 -3.79
CA ALA A 69 -1.77 -1.96 -3.93
C ALA A 69 -2.22 -2.81 -5.14
N ARG A 70 -1.47 -2.77 -6.24
CA ARG A 70 -1.76 -3.59 -7.42
C ARG A 70 -1.53 -5.07 -7.16
N ASP A 71 -0.48 -5.43 -6.44
CA ASP A 71 -0.16 -6.79 -6.03
C ASP A 71 -1.30 -7.40 -5.17
N ILE A 72 -1.71 -6.66 -4.13
CA ILE A 72 -2.83 -7.01 -3.24
C ILE A 72 -4.13 -7.19 -4.04
N LEU A 73 -4.47 -6.24 -4.91
CA LEU A 73 -5.71 -6.29 -5.71
C LEU A 73 -5.69 -7.37 -6.80
N SER A 74 -4.51 -7.70 -7.33
CA SER A 74 -4.36 -8.75 -8.32
C SER A 74 -4.47 -10.15 -7.70
N GLY A 75 -4.47 -10.25 -6.36
CA GLY A 75 -4.38 -11.52 -5.66
C GLY A 75 -3.01 -12.18 -5.80
N GLU A 76 -1.98 -11.43 -6.20
CA GLU A 76 -0.57 -11.88 -6.21
C GLU A 76 0.06 -11.69 -4.82
N MET A 77 -0.76 -11.58 -3.77
CA MET A 77 -0.32 -11.95 -2.43
C MET A 77 0.17 -13.38 -2.53
N HIS A 78 1.49 -13.56 -2.38
CA HIS A 78 2.17 -14.85 -2.32
C HIS A 78 1.22 -15.91 -1.76
N GLU A 79 0.76 -16.77 -2.65
CA GLU A 79 0.20 -18.06 -2.26
C GLU A 79 1.30 -18.75 -1.44
N ASP A 80 1.32 -18.57 -0.12
CA ASP A 80 1.71 -19.64 0.79
C ASP A 80 0.63 -20.72 0.65
N GLY A 81 0.68 -21.37 -0.51
CA GLY A 81 0.01 -22.62 -0.78
C GLY A 81 0.66 -23.67 0.09
N GLN A 82 -0.01 -23.94 1.22
CA GLN A 82 -0.17 -25.25 1.87
C GLN A 82 1.03 -25.88 2.61
#